data_AF-A0A409X3J0-F1
#
_entry.id   AF-A0A409X3J0-F1
#
_cell.length_a   1.000
_cell.length_b   1.000
_cell.length_c   1.000
_cell.angle_alpha   90.00
_cell.angle_beta   90.00
_cell.angle_gamma   90.00
#
_symmetry.space_group_name_H-M   'P 1'
#
loop_
_entity.id
_entity.type
_entity.pdbx_description
1 polymer ?
#
loop_
_entity_poly.entity_id
_entity_poly.type
_entity_poly.pdbx_seq_one_letter_code
_entity_poly.pdbx_strand_id
1 'polypeptide(L)'
;MSNGYIPSFSSTPSANQPSSSMSYMPNINLDHVNNVSVQNLGINDLQIQDLMGNPHIRKLVDDSQDITRRLAASTDARSKLLDKVELLQEQCSKQQQMIVELQNRTHTNVPAPNPSVQVPLPSPLPASAPPPTPAPPTPAPPASNANCVIPGKREFRPATRPAGIPRSVLWNLEDCAKEGAVGEANKSRPSMNKCIRDVEGNPIPSSVYGAITGTAKMLITEILSKLPVPSDPSAQETSKLKTYYKKYYPKEYREVVLQLDDSHELLRLCAPHWKADHVVQSVLTAMANPKKGPEASEQQSAKRGRTEDSEEVASTQATVAGGAIH
;
A
#
# COMPACT_ATOMS: atom_id res chain seq x y z
N MET A 1 56.20 -13.49 0.59
CA MET A 1 54.94 -14.20 0.32
C MET A 1 54.01 -13.87 1.46
N SER A 2 53.23 -12.80 1.31
CA SER A 2 52.52 -12.14 2.41
C SER A 2 51.06 -12.58 2.42
N ASN A 3 50.64 -13.17 3.53
CA ASN A 3 49.27 -13.60 3.79
C ASN A 3 48.35 -12.38 3.97
N GLY A 4 47.38 -12.22 3.07
CA GLY A 4 46.31 -11.24 3.16
C GLY A 4 45.16 -11.75 4.04
N TYR A 5 45.04 -11.20 5.23
CA TYR A 5 43.86 -11.33 6.10
C TYR A 5 42.79 -10.35 5.63
N ILE A 6 41.59 -10.83 5.29
CA ILE A 6 40.40 -10.01 5.02
C ILE A 6 39.41 -10.25 6.18
N PRO A 7 39.05 -9.23 6.98
CA PRO A 7 37.99 -9.39 7.96
C PRO A 7 36.62 -9.16 7.30
N SER A 8 35.77 -10.17 7.40
CA SER A 8 34.35 -10.08 7.05
C SER A 8 33.57 -9.46 8.22
N PHE A 9 32.91 -8.33 7.99
CA PHE A 9 31.91 -7.78 8.90
C PHE A 9 30.53 -7.87 8.25
N SER A 10 29.75 -8.87 8.64
CA SER A 10 28.31 -8.93 8.38
C SER A 10 27.57 -8.56 9.66
N SER A 11 27.01 -7.35 9.69
CA SER A 11 26.09 -6.91 10.74
C SER A 11 24.87 -6.26 10.09
N THR A 12 23.86 -7.07 9.80
CA THR A 12 22.51 -6.59 9.48
C THR A 12 21.76 -6.28 10.78
N PRO A 13 21.22 -5.07 11.00
CA PRO A 13 20.33 -4.82 12.12
C PRO A 13 18.95 -5.43 11.84
N SER A 14 18.58 -6.41 12.65
CA SER A 14 17.23 -7.02 12.67
C SER A 14 16.23 -6.02 13.25
N ALA A 15 15.39 -5.45 12.40
CA ALA A 15 14.29 -4.59 12.82
C ALA A 15 13.13 -5.45 13.37
N ASN A 16 13.21 -5.82 14.64
CA ASN A 16 12.06 -6.31 15.40
C ASN A 16 11.12 -5.13 15.69
N GLN A 17 9.98 -5.08 15.01
CA GLN A 17 8.85 -4.27 15.48
C GLN A 17 8.09 -5.05 16.55
N PRO A 18 7.83 -4.48 17.73
CA PRO A 18 6.90 -5.09 18.66
C PRO A 18 5.48 -4.93 18.12
N SER A 19 4.84 -6.05 17.80
CA SER A 19 3.40 -6.16 17.69
C SER A 19 2.78 -5.77 19.03
N SER A 20 2.13 -4.62 19.09
CA SER A 20 1.23 -4.24 20.19
C SER A 20 0.06 -5.22 20.22
N SER A 21 0.25 -6.33 20.91
CA SER A 21 -0.84 -7.16 21.39
C SER A 21 -1.64 -6.34 22.39
N MET A 22 -2.84 -5.90 21.99
CA MET A 22 -3.87 -5.44 22.92
C MET A 22 -4.25 -6.63 23.80
N SER A 23 -3.62 -6.72 24.97
CA SER A 23 -4.05 -7.60 26.05
C SER A 23 -5.38 -7.07 26.56
N TYR A 24 -6.42 -7.89 26.45
CA TYR A 24 -7.73 -7.67 27.06
C TYR A 24 -7.54 -7.34 28.55
N MET A 25 -8.06 -6.19 28.97
CA MET A 25 -8.15 -5.84 30.39
C MET A 25 -9.07 -6.85 31.07
N PRO A 26 -8.63 -7.55 32.14
CA PRO A 26 -9.54 -8.36 32.93
C PRO A 26 -10.58 -7.44 33.57
N ASN A 27 -11.84 -7.86 33.48
CA ASN A 27 -12.99 -7.16 34.04
C ASN A 27 -12.84 -7.14 35.57
N ILE A 28 -12.46 -5.99 36.13
CA ILE A 28 -12.22 -5.84 37.56
C ILE A 28 -13.59 -5.75 38.22
N ASN A 29 -13.99 -6.83 38.89
CA ASN A 29 -15.25 -6.91 39.62
C ASN A 29 -15.19 -5.95 40.82
N LEU A 30 -16.07 -4.95 40.83
CA LEU A 30 -15.99 -3.75 41.68
C LEU A 30 -16.80 -3.88 42.98
N ASP A 31 -17.06 -5.10 43.46
CA ASP A 31 -17.97 -5.32 44.60
C ASP A 31 -17.25 -5.66 45.92
N HIS A 32 -15.93 -5.45 46.02
CA HIS A 32 -15.19 -5.72 47.26
C HIS A 32 -14.05 -4.73 47.50
N VAL A 33 -14.39 -3.50 47.88
CA VAL A 33 -13.45 -2.62 48.59
C VAL A 33 -14.12 -2.11 49.87
N ASN A 34 -13.81 -2.81 50.94
CA ASN A 34 -14.06 -2.38 52.31
C ASN A 34 -13.46 -1.00 52.54
N ASN A 35 -14.33 -0.06 52.91
CA ASN A 35 -14.18 1.01 53.91
C ASN A 35 -12.76 1.32 54.43
N VAL A 36 -11.82 1.65 53.55
CA VAL A 36 -10.59 2.36 53.91
C VAL A 36 -10.94 3.83 53.80
N SER A 37 -10.91 4.52 54.95
CA SER A 37 -11.07 5.97 55.05
C SER A 37 -10.13 6.65 54.05
N VAL A 38 -10.69 7.08 52.92
CA VAL A 38 -9.96 7.81 51.88
C VAL A 38 -9.72 9.20 52.45
N GLN A 39 -8.63 9.34 53.20
CA GLN A 39 -8.09 10.66 53.49
C GLN A 39 -7.79 11.30 52.15
N ASN A 40 -8.45 12.43 51.92
CA ASN A 40 -8.41 13.26 50.72
C ASN A 40 -7.04 13.96 50.68
N LEU A 41 -5.95 13.17 50.61
CA LEU A 41 -4.61 13.68 50.37
C LEU A 41 -4.62 14.21 48.94
N GLY A 42 -4.44 15.52 48.80
CA GLY A 42 -4.38 16.16 47.49
C GLY A 42 -3.32 15.45 46.66
N ILE A 43 -3.60 15.24 45.36
CA ILE A 43 -2.66 14.63 44.40
C ILE A 43 -1.28 15.30 44.43
N ASN A 44 -1.21 16.55 44.89
CA ASN A 44 0.01 17.34 45.03
C ASN A 44 0.93 16.91 46.19
N ASP A 45 0.43 16.16 47.17
CA ASP A 45 1.21 15.75 48.35
C ASP A 45 1.85 14.36 48.20
N LEU A 46 1.56 13.65 47.09
CA LEU A 46 2.14 12.34 46.81
C LEU A 46 3.62 12.48 46.44
N GLN A 47 4.50 11.94 47.27
CA GLN A 47 5.93 11.86 46.94
C GLN A 47 6.12 10.89 45.76
N ILE A 48 6.99 11.25 44.81
CA ILE A 48 7.32 10.41 43.65
C ILE A 48 7.79 9.01 44.08
N GLN A 49 8.46 8.91 45.23
CA GLN A 49 8.95 7.67 45.80
C GLN A 49 7.80 6.68 46.11
N ASP A 50 6.67 7.18 46.62
CA ASP A 50 5.49 6.37 46.92
C ASP A 50 4.81 5.86 45.65
N LEU A 51 4.75 6.71 44.61
CA LEU A 51 4.24 6.32 43.28
C LEU A 51 5.10 5.23 42.63
N MET A 52 6.42 5.31 42.79
CA MET A 52 7.36 4.30 42.27
C MET A 52 7.29 2.97 43.03
N GLY A 53 6.62 2.93 44.19
CA GLY A 53 6.25 1.70 44.89
C GLY A 53 5.26 0.84 44.11
N ASN A 54 4.42 1.45 43.26
CA ASN A 54 3.45 0.74 42.44
C ASN A 54 4.15 0.08 41.22
N PRO A 55 4.04 -1.25 41.03
CA PRO A 55 4.72 -1.96 39.95
C PRO A 55 4.27 -1.52 38.54
N HIS A 56 3.03 -1.05 38.39
CA HIS A 56 2.52 -0.57 37.11
C HIS A 56 3.11 0.80 36.73
N ILE A 57 3.25 1.69 37.71
CA ILE A 57 3.88 3.01 37.49
C ILE A 57 5.35 2.83 37.14
N ARG A 58 6.07 1.94 37.84
CA ARG A 58 7.45 1.61 37.52
C ARG A 58 7.61 1.08 36.09
N LYS A 59 6.77 0.11 35.70
CA LYS A 59 6.76 -0.41 34.32
C LYS A 59 6.51 0.70 33.30
N LEU A 60 5.56 1.60 33.55
CA LEU A 60 5.27 2.72 32.65
C LEU A 60 6.47 3.66 32.50
N VAL A 61 7.19 3.94 33.58
CA VAL A 61 8.42 4.74 33.55
C VAL A 61 9.52 4.02 32.75
N ASP A 62 9.71 2.73 32.97
CA ASP A 62 10.69 1.92 32.24
C ASP A 62 10.37 1.88 30.73
N ASP A 63 9.10 1.66 30.37
CA ASP A 63 8.62 1.67 28.99
C ASP A 63 8.84 3.05 28.33
N SER A 64 8.56 4.14 29.05
CA SER A 64 8.81 5.52 28.58
C SER A 64 10.30 5.80 28.32
N GLN A 65 11.17 5.33 29.21
CA GLN A 65 12.62 5.44 29.04
C GLN A 65 13.11 4.59 27.86
N ASP A 66 12.58 3.38 27.67
CA ASP A 66 12.89 2.54 26.50
C ASP A 66 12.51 3.22 25.19
N ILE A 67 11.29 3.75 25.10
CA ILE A 67 10.82 4.50 23.93
C ILE A 67 11.74 5.68 23.64
N THR A 68 12.14 6.43 24.67
CA THR A 68 13.06 7.58 24.54
C THR A 68 14.43 7.15 24.00
N ARG A 69 15.00 6.04 24.52
CA ARG A 69 16.27 5.48 24.01
C ARG A 69 16.16 5.04 22.55
N ARG A 70 15.06 4.39 22.18
CA ARG A 70 14.81 3.95 20.80
C ARG A 70 14.64 5.14 19.84
N LEU A 71 13.98 6.21 20.29
CA LEU A 71 13.82 7.43 19.52
C LEU A 71 15.17 8.13 19.28
N ALA A 72 16.03 8.21 20.31
CA ALA A 72 17.38 8.73 20.18
C ALA A 72 18.21 7.92 19.17
N ALA A 73 18.23 6.59 19.31
CA ALA A 73 18.96 5.71 18.39
C ALA A 73 18.44 5.81 16.94
N SER A 74 17.14 5.95 16.74
CA SER A 74 16.55 6.17 15.41
C SER A 74 16.93 7.53 14.81
N THR A 75 17.09 8.55 15.65
CA THR A 75 17.49 9.90 15.23
C THR A 75 18.96 9.91 14.81
N ASP A 76 19.83 9.24 15.58
CA ASP A 76 21.24 9.06 15.22
C ASP A 76 21.41 8.29 13.91
N ALA A 77 20.64 7.20 13.72
CA ALA A 77 20.65 6.44 12.48
C ALA A 77 20.21 7.27 11.27
N ARG A 78 19.19 8.14 11.46
CA ARG A 78 18.74 9.07 10.43
C ARG A 78 19.82 10.11 10.10
N SER A 79 20.50 10.66 11.11
CA SER A 79 21.61 11.60 10.90
C SER A 79 22.72 10.96 10.07
N LYS A 80 23.17 9.75 10.44
CA LYS A 80 24.18 9.00 9.69
C LYS A 80 23.77 8.73 8.24
N LEU A 81 22.48 8.50 7.98
CA LEU A 81 21.98 8.30 6.63
C LEU A 81 22.02 9.60 5.82
N LEU A 82 21.69 10.74 6.43
CA LEU A 82 21.79 12.05 5.79
C LEU A 82 23.24 12.40 5.44
N ASP A 83 24.18 12.17 6.35
CA ASP A 83 25.62 12.38 6.09
C ASP A 83 26.10 11.53 4.90
N LYS A 84 25.62 10.28 4.79
CA LYS A 84 25.95 9.39 3.68
C LYS A 84 25.34 9.85 2.36
N VAL A 85 24.12 10.40 2.39
CA VAL A 85 23.47 10.98 1.20
C VAL A 85 24.26 12.20 0.72
N GLU A 86 24.69 13.08 1.62
CA GLU A 86 25.51 14.24 1.30
C GLU A 86 26.86 13.83 0.67
N LEU A 87 27.54 12.83 1.26
CA LEU A 87 28.79 12.30 0.71
C LEU A 87 28.62 11.72 -0.71
N LEU A 88 27.57 10.94 -0.94
CA LEU A 88 27.29 10.37 -2.26
C LEU A 88 26.95 11.46 -3.28
N GLN A 89 26.24 12.50 -2.86
CA GLN A 89 25.93 13.64 -3.71
C GLN A 89 27.20 14.41 -4.11
N GLU A 90 28.15 14.59 -3.19
CA GLU A 90 29.46 15.17 -3.49
C GLU A 90 30.26 14.32 -4.49
N GLN A 91 30.25 12.99 -4.33
CA GLN A 91 30.90 12.07 -5.27
C GLN A 91 30.30 12.15 -6.68
N CYS A 92 28.98 12.15 -6.81
CA CYS A 92 28.30 12.32 -8.10
C CYS A 92 28.66 13.66 -8.75
N SER A 93 28.72 14.75 -7.96
CA SER A 93 29.12 16.07 -8.46
C SER A 93 30.55 16.06 -9.01
N LYS A 94 31.50 15.43 -8.31
CA LYS A 94 32.90 15.27 -8.77
C LYS A 94 32.98 14.46 -10.06
N GLN A 95 32.22 13.37 -10.18
CA GLN A 95 32.17 12.57 -11.40
C GLN A 95 31.60 13.37 -12.57
N GLN A 96 30.54 14.16 -12.35
CA GLN A 96 29.95 15.00 -13.38
C GLN A 96 30.93 16.08 -13.86
N GLN A 97 31.69 16.70 -12.96
CA GLN A 97 32.75 17.66 -13.32
C GLN A 97 33.85 17.01 -14.17
N MET A 98 34.28 15.80 -13.80
CA MET A 98 35.27 15.04 -14.56
C MET A 98 34.80 14.72 -15.99
N ILE A 99 33.53 14.35 -16.15
CA ILE A 99 32.93 14.09 -17.47
C ILE A 99 32.97 15.37 -18.32
N VAL A 100 32.58 16.51 -17.75
CA VAL A 100 32.59 17.80 -18.46
C VAL A 100 34.01 18.21 -18.86
N GLU A 101 35.01 17.99 -18.00
CA GLU A 101 36.41 18.27 -18.31
C GLU A 101 36.93 17.40 -19.47
N LEU A 102 36.60 16.10 -19.48
CA LEU A 102 36.95 15.19 -20.56
C LEU A 102 36.30 15.60 -21.89
N GLN A 103 35.04 16.01 -21.87
CA GLN A 103 34.33 16.53 -23.05
C GLN A 103 35.03 17.79 -23.58
N ASN A 104 35.38 18.74 -22.72
CA ASN A 104 36.09 19.96 -23.13
C ASN A 104 37.47 19.68 -23.76
N ARG A 105 38.20 18.66 -23.28
CA ARG A 105 39.48 18.25 -23.88
C ARG A 105 39.32 17.64 -25.28
N THR A 106 38.23 16.92 -25.53
CA THR A 106 37.97 16.35 -26.87
C THR A 106 37.62 17.40 -27.92
N HIS A 107 37.00 18.51 -27.53
CA HIS A 107 36.58 19.55 -28.46
C HIS A 107 37.70 20.53 -28.87
N THR A 108 38.79 20.65 -28.11
CA THR A 108 39.87 21.63 -28.38
C THR A 108 41.02 21.10 -29.24
N ASN A 109 41.02 19.81 -29.60
CA ASN A 109 42.10 19.15 -30.35
C ASN A 109 41.66 18.50 -31.67
N VAL A 110 40.54 18.92 -32.25
CA VAL A 110 40.21 18.52 -33.64
C VAL A 110 40.95 19.45 -34.60
N PRO A 111 42.04 19.02 -35.26
CA PRO A 111 42.64 19.81 -36.34
C PRO A 111 41.57 20.03 -37.41
N ALA A 112 41.47 21.29 -37.87
CA ALA A 112 40.50 21.72 -38.85
C ALA A 112 40.41 20.71 -40.02
N PRO A 113 39.19 20.33 -40.47
CA PRO A 113 39.05 19.41 -41.57
C PRO A 113 39.75 19.97 -42.79
N ASN A 114 40.77 19.25 -43.25
CA ASN A 114 41.56 19.57 -44.42
C ASN A 114 40.60 19.66 -45.64
N PRO A 115 40.44 20.83 -46.27
CA PRO A 115 39.46 20.99 -47.33
C PRO A 115 40.07 20.52 -48.65
N SER A 116 40.09 19.21 -48.94
CA SER A 116 40.24 18.65 -50.29
C SER A 116 40.31 17.13 -50.27
N VAL A 117 39.19 16.44 -50.51
CA VAL A 117 39.09 15.35 -51.51
C VAL A 117 37.61 15.26 -51.90
N GLN A 118 37.24 15.88 -53.03
CA GLN A 118 35.98 15.57 -53.71
C GLN A 118 36.10 14.17 -54.31
N VAL A 119 35.36 13.20 -53.76
CA VAL A 119 35.16 11.89 -54.39
C VAL A 119 33.90 12.00 -55.25
N PRO A 120 33.96 11.73 -56.57
CA PRO A 120 32.79 11.75 -57.44
C PRO A 120 31.82 10.63 -57.08
N LEU A 121 30.58 10.99 -56.76
CA LEU A 121 29.48 10.06 -56.53
C LEU A 121 28.94 9.56 -57.88
N PRO A 122 28.77 8.25 -58.11
CA PRO A 122 28.15 7.74 -59.32
C PRO A 122 26.64 8.03 -59.36
N SER A 123 26.18 8.39 -60.55
CA SER A 123 24.83 8.83 -60.90
C SER A 123 23.71 7.85 -60.49
N PRO A 124 22.53 8.35 -60.06
CA PRO A 124 21.34 7.54 -59.87
C PRO A 124 20.57 7.31 -61.20
N LEU A 125 20.07 6.09 -61.35
CA LEU A 125 19.17 5.62 -62.43
C LEU A 125 17.79 6.31 -62.40
N PRO A 126 17.03 6.26 -63.52
CA PRO A 126 15.84 7.10 -63.72
C PRO A 126 14.56 6.55 -63.07
N ALA A 127 13.82 7.50 -62.49
CA ALA A 127 12.37 7.65 -62.37
C ALA A 127 11.47 6.39 -62.42
N SER A 128 10.91 6.04 -61.26
CA SER A 128 9.55 5.47 -61.16
C SER A 128 8.66 6.42 -60.38
N ALA A 129 7.40 6.46 -60.80
CA ALA A 129 6.34 7.43 -60.54
C ALA A 129 6.21 7.96 -59.08
N PRO A 130 5.75 9.22 -58.90
CA PRO A 130 5.42 9.74 -57.58
C PRO A 130 4.11 9.13 -57.04
N PRO A 131 4.07 8.66 -55.79
CA PRO A 131 2.81 8.38 -55.10
C PRO A 131 2.10 9.69 -54.69
N PRO A 132 0.77 9.66 -54.48
CA PRO A 132 -0.02 10.86 -54.18
C PRO A 132 0.38 11.48 -52.85
N THR A 133 0.49 12.81 -52.88
CA THR A 133 0.80 13.71 -51.77
C THR A 133 -0.17 13.51 -50.60
N PRO A 134 0.30 13.19 -49.38
CA PRO A 134 -0.52 13.32 -48.18
C PRO A 134 -0.70 14.80 -47.83
N ALA A 135 -1.94 15.17 -47.49
CA ALA A 135 -2.33 16.50 -47.04
C ALA A 135 -1.48 16.99 -45.85
N PRO A 136 -1.27 18.32 -45.71
CA PRO A 136 -0.51 18.88 -44.59
C PRO A 136 -1.19 18.53 -43.26
N PRO A 137 -0.42 18.14 -42.22
CA PRO A 137 -0.98 17.87 -40.91
C PRO A 137 -1.53 19.17 -40.33
N THR A 138 -2.84 19.17 -40.08
CA THR A 138 -3.53 20.14 -39.22
C THR A 138 -2.75 20.30 -37.91
N PRO A 139 -2.48 21.52 -37.42
CA PRO A 139 -1.83 21.72 -36.14
C PRO A 139 -2.71 21.09 -35.06
N ALA A 140 -2.17 20.05 -34.40
CA ALA A 140 -2.82 19.43 -33.27
C ALA A 140 -3.07 20.49 -32.18
N PRO A 141 -4.23 20.48 -31.51
CA PRO A 141 -4.45 21.34 -30.35
C PRO A 141 -3.37 21.04 -29.30
N PRO A 142 -2.99 22.03 -28.46
CA PRO A 142 -1.97 21.84 -27.44
C PRO A 142 -2.40 20.66 -26.56
N ALA A 143 -1.66 19.57 -26.64
CA ALA A 143 -1.75 18.49 -25.69
C ALA A 143 -1.55 19.11 -24.31
N SER A 144 -2.61 19.14 -23.50
CA SER A 144 -2.48 19.28 -22.05
C SER A 144 -1.68 18.08 -21.57
N ASN A 145 -0.36 18.21 -21.62
CA ASN A 145 0.60 17.33 -20.99
C ASN A 145 0.47 17.50 -19.47
N ALA A 146 -0.60 16.95 -18.90
CA ALA A 146 -0.51 16.41 -17.55
C ALA A 146 0.33 15.14 -17.66
N ASN A 147 1.66 15.30 -17.73
CA ASN A 147 2.61 14.24 -17.49
C ASN A 147 2.42 13.80 -16.03
N CYS A 148 1.41 12.97 -15.78
CA CYS A 148 1.32 12.21 -14.55
C CYS A 148 2.42 11.16 -14.63
N VAL A 149 3.65 11.55 -14.26
CA VAL A 149 4.79 10.65 -14.18
C VAL A 149 4.44 9.65 -13.09
N ILE A 150 3.96 8.46 -13.49
CA ILE A 150 3.77 7.36 -12.57
C ILE A 150 5.17 6.97 -12.08
N PRO A 151 5.47 7.14 -10.77
CA PRO A 151 6.80 6.86 -10.23
C PRO A 151 7.26 5.45 -10.58
N GLY A 152 8.56 5.27 -10.80
CA GLY A 152 9.16 4.05 -11.33
C GLY A 152 8.84 2.78 -10.53
N LYS A 153 9.13 1.60 -11.12
CA LYS A 153 8.63 0.28 -10.71
C LYS A 153 8.83 -0.13 -9.24
N ARG A 154 9.59 0.57 -8.39
CA ARG A 154 9.76 0.21 -6.96
C ARG A 154 9.95 1.41 -6.03
N GLU A 155 9.63 2.61 -6.49
CA GLU A 155 9.85 3.82 -5.70
C GLU A 155 8.84 3.92 -4.55
N PHE A 156 9.33 4.41 -3.41
CA PHE A 156 8.51 4.70 -2.24
C PHE A 156 7.40 5.68 -2.64
N ARG A 157 6.15 5.22 -2.61
CA ARG A 157 5.02 6.11 -2.88
C ARG A 157 4.71 6.93 -1.64
N PRO A 158 4.63 8.27 -1.77
CA PRO A 158 4.26 9.10 -0.64
C PRO A 158 2.88 8.69 -0.13
N ALA A 159 2.69 8.75 1.19
CA ALA A 159 1.37 8.60 1.78
C ALA A 159 0.41 9.69 1.26
N THR A 160 0.96 10.86 0.92
CA THR A 160 0.24 12.00 0.36
C THR A 160 -0.06 11.83 -1.12
N ARG A 161 -1.27 12.19 -1.55
CA ARG A 161 -1.69 12.18 -2.95
C ARG A 161 -0.89 13.21 -3.78
N PRO A 162 -0.31 12.82 -4.93
CA PRO A 162 0.32 13.75 -5.87
C PRO A 162 -0.64 14.80 -6.43
N ALA A 163 -0.11 16.01 -6.67
CA ALA A 163 -0.82 17.08 -7.38
C ALA A 163 -0.96 16.69 -8.86
N GLY A 164 -2.13 16.23 -9.27
CA GLY A 164 -2.41 15.78 -10.64
C GLY A 164 -3.32 14.56 -10.71
N ILE A 165 -3.43 13.81 -9.63
CA ILE A 165 -4.37 12.68 -9.54
C ILE A 165 -5.71 13.21 -8.98
N PRO A 166 -6.83 13.05 -9.71
CA PRO A 166 -8.11 13.60 -9.29
C PRO A 166 -8.64 12.90 -8.02
N ARG A 167 -9.53 13.57 -7.28
CA ARG A 167 -10.09 13.01 -6.03
C ARG A 167 -10.94 11.77 -6.25
N SER A 168 -11.51 11.65 -7.46
CA SER A 168 -12.23 10.48 -7.91
C SER A 168 -11.35 9.22 -7.84
N VAL A 169 -10.03 9.32 -8.02
CA VAL A 169 -9.10 8.22 -7.76
C VAL A 169 -8.91 8.06 -6.24
N LEU A 170 -9.51 7.00 -5.70
CA LEU A 170 -9.50 6.71 -4.27
C LEU A 170 -8.07 6.35 -3.83
N TRP A 171 -7.39 7.31 -3.22
CA TRP A 171 -5.97 7.20 -2.88
C TRP A 171 -5.76 6.43 -1.58
N ASN A 172 -6.67 6.58 -0.61
CA ASN A 172 -6.68 5.88 0.68
C ASN A 172 -8.09 5.36 1.05
N LEU A 173 -8.20 4.70 2.21
CA LEU A 173 -9.47 4.17 2.72
C LEU A 173 -10.49 5.27 3.08
N GLU A 174 -10.03 6.45 3.50
CA GLU A 174 -10.91 7.57 3.83
C GLU A 174 -11.62 8.11 2.59
N ASP A 175 -10.94 8.14 1.45
CA ASP A 175 -11.53 8.50 0.16
C ASP A 175 -12.65 7.52 -0.23
N CYS A 176 -12.48 6.23 0.11
CA CYS A 176 -13.50 5.21 -0.17
C CYS A 176 -14.80 5.46 0.60
N ALA A 177 -14.70 6.01 1.82
CA ALA A 177 -15.87 6.39 2.60
C ALA A 177 -16.60 7.60 2.02
N LYS A 178 -15.85 8.61 1.54
CA LYS A 178 -16.40 9.84 0.98
C LYS A 178 -17.11 9.62 -0.36
N GLU A 179 -16.55 8.73 -1.18
CA GLU A 179 -17.04 8.43 -2.54
C GLU A 179 -18.03 7.26 -2.59
N GLY A 180 -18.55 6.80 -1.45
CA GLY A 180 -19.57 5.74 -1.38
C GLY A 180 -19.10 4.36 -1.84
N ALA A 181 -17.79 4.11 -1.84
CA ALA A 181 -17.23 2.80 -2.21
C ALA A 181 -17.30 1.77 -1.07
N VAL A 182 -17.61 2.22 0.14
CA VAL A 182 -17.89 1.38 1.32
C VAL A 182 -19.40 1.23 1.52
N GLY A 183 -19.86 0.03 1.86
CA GLY A 183 -21.23 -0.15 2.34
C GLY A 183 -21.37 0.34 3.78
N GLU A 184 -22.56 0.83 4.17
CA GLU A 184 -22.81 1.35 5.53
C GLU A 184 -22.47 0.33 6.62
N ALA A 185 -22.79 -0.95 6.37
CA ALA A 185 -22.52 -2.05 7.31
C ALA A 185 -21.03 -2.44 7.39
N ASN A 186 -20.22 -2.11 6.38
CA ASN A 186 -18.85 -2.63 6.23
C ASN A 186 -17.85 -1.52 5.83
N LYS A 187 -17.79 -0.45 6.62
CA LYS A 187 -16.88 0.68 6.41
C LYS A 187 -15.40 0.29 6.29
N SER A 188 -15.00 -0.82 6.91
CA SER A 188 -13.62 -1.31 6.90
C SER A 188 -13.27 -2.21 5.70
N ARG A 189 -14.25 -2.60 4.88
CA ARG A 189 -14.08 -3.54 3.77
C ARG A 189 -14.73 -3.00 2.50
N PRO A 190 -14.15 -1.96 1.88
CA PRO A 190 -14.66 -1.46 0.61
C PRO A 190 -14.66 -2.55 -0.47
N SER A 191 -15.63 -2.47 -1.40
CA SER A 191 -15.63 -3.33 -2.57
C SER A 191 -14.49 -2.91 -3.51
N MET A 192 -13.50 -3.78 -3.68
CA MET A 192 -12.31 -3.46 -4.49
C MET A 192 -12.63 -3.17 -5.96
N ASN A 193 -13.73 -3.73 -6.50
CA ASN A 193 -14.21 -3.41 -7.85
C ASN A 193 -14.60 -1.92 -7.99
N LYS A 194 -15.15 -1.33 -6.92
CA LYS A 194 -15.50 0.11 -6.88
C LYS A 194 -14.31 1.01 -6.54
N CYS A 195 -13.29 0.45 -5.88
CA CYS A 195 -12.13 1.22 -5.44
C CYS A 195 -11.04 1.36 -6.49
N ILE A 196 -10.89 0.37 -7.37
CA ILE A 196 -9.93 0.47 -8.47
C ILE A 196 -10.58 1.31 -9.56
N ARG A 197 -9.90 2.39 -9.93
CA ARG A 197 -10.38 3.39 -10.89
C ARG A 197 -9.26 3.69 -11.88
N ASP A 198 -9.63 4.17 -13.06
CA ASP A 198 -8.68 4.64 -14.07
C ASP A 198 -7.99 5.95 -13.63
N VAL A 199 -7.13 6.50 -14.49
CA VAL A 199 -6.36 7.71 -14.17
C VAL A 199 -7.26 8.96 -14.08
N GLU A 200 -8.40 8.95 -14.74
CA GLU A 200 -9.46 9.96 -14.68
C GLU A 200 -10.38 9.80 -13.45
N GLY A 201 -10.31 8.63 -12.80
CA GLY A 201 -11.07 8.26 -11.61
C GLY A 201 -12.46 7.70 -11.90
N ASN A 202 -12.71 7.18 -13.09
CA ASN A 202 -13.90 6.38 -13.39
C ASN A 202 -13.75 4.94 -12.87
N PRO A 203 -14.86 4.28 -12.51
CA PRO A 203 -14.86 2.85 -12.19
C PRO A 203 -14.34 2.02 -13.37
N ILE A 204 -13.51 1.03 -13.10
CA ILE A 204 -13.01 0.13 -14.15
C ILE A 204 -14.08 -0.89 -14.59
N PRO A 205 -14.02 -1.39 -15.84
CA PRO A 205 -14.89 -2.47 -16.28
C PRO A 205 -14.65 -3.77 -15.48
N SER A 206 -15.71 -4.55 -15.27
CA SER A 206 -15.61 -5.85 -14.57
C SER A 206 -14.63 -6.84 -15.21
N SER A 207 -14.44 -6.77 -16.53
CA SER A 207 -13.44 -7.58 -17.25
C SER A 207 -12.01 -7.25 -16.82
N VAL A 208 -11.69 -5.97 -16.61
CA VAL A 208 -10.38 -5.51 -16.15
C VAL A 208 -10.16 -5.95 -14.70
N TYR A 209 -11.17 -5.81 -13.85
CA TYR A 209 -11.09 -6.33 -12.47
C TYR A 209 -10.92 -7.85 -12.44
N GLY A 210 -11.59 -8.57 -13.34
CA GLY A 210 -11.41 -10.01 -13.55
C GLY A 210 -9.98 -10.38 -13.93
N ALA A 211 -9.34 -9.62 -14.82
CA ALA A 211 -7.94 -9.80 -15.18
C ALA A 211 -7.00 -9.59 -13.98
N ILE A 212 -7.20 -8.52 -13.21
CA ILE A 212 -6.42 -8.21 -12.00
C ILE A 212 -6.51 -9.36 -10.97
N THR A 213 -7.73 -9.82 -10.67
CA THR A 213 -7.95 -10.92 -9.72
C THR A 213 -7.42 -12.26 -10.26
N GLY A 214 -7.48 -12.49 -11.58
CA GLY A 214 -6.86 -13.62 -12.26
C GLY A 214 -5.34 -13.64 -12.08
N THR A 215 -4.65 -12.51 -12.30
CA THR A 215 -3.22 -12.39 -12.06
C THR A 215 -2.87 -12.64 -10.59
N ALA A 216 -3.64 -12.05 -9.65
CA ALA A 216 -3.44 -12.28 -8.22
C ALA A 216 -3.56 -13.77 -7.86
N LYS A 217 -4.56 -14.47 -8.40
CA LYS A 217 -4.76 -15.91 -8.19
C LYS A 217 -3.58 -16.73 -8.71
N MET A 218 -3.07 -16.40 -9.89
CA MET A 218 -1.87 -17.03 -10.46
C MET A 218 -0.66 -16.85 -9.54
N LEU A 219 -0.36 -15.61 -9.12
CA LEU A 219 0.77 -15.31 -8.22
C LEU A 219 0.64 -16.01 -6.85
N ILE A 220 -0.56 -16.05 -6.26
CA ILE A 220 -0.84 -16.79 -5.02
C ILE A 220 -0.57 -18.28 -5.20
N THR A 221 -0.96 -18.86 -6.34
CA THR A 221 -0.75 -20.28 -6.64
C THR A 221 0.73 -20.58 -6.86
N GLU A 222 1.44 -19.69 -7.55
CA GLU A 222 2.84 -19.85 -7.89
C GLU A 222 3.77 -19.69 -6.68
N ILE A 223 3.52 -18.68 -5.84
CA ILE A 223 4.40 -18.27 -4.74
C ILE A 223 3.89 -18.86 -3.41
N LEU A 224 2.66 -18.54 -3.00
CA LEU A 224 2.19 -18.84 -1.63
C LEU A 224 1.72 -20.27 -1.43
N SER A 225 1.19 -20.92 -2.47
CA SER A 225 0.62 -22.26 -2.35
C SER A 225 1.68 -23.37 -2.32
N LYS A 226 2.91 -23.08 -2.77
CA LYS A 226 4.05 -24.01 -2.77
C LYS A 226 4.88 -23.95 -1.47
N LEU A 227 4.56 -23.04 -0.57
CA LEU A 227 5.30 -22.87 0.68
C LEU A 227 5.09 -24.09 1.59
N PRO A 228 6.13 -24.52 2.33
CA PRO A 228 6.01 -25.61 3.29
C PRO A 228 5.02 -25.23 4.41
N VAL A 229 4.63 -26.20 5.23
CA VAL A 229 3.87 -25.91 6.45
C VAL A 229 4.86 -25.41 7.52
N PRO A 230 4.60 -24.29 8.22
CA PRO A 230 5.46 -23.83 9.31
C PRO A 230 5.56 -24.88 10.41
N SER A 231 6.71 -24.92 11.11
CA SER A 231 6.91 -25.82 12.24
C SER A 231 6.04 -25.49 13.46
N ASP A 232 5.47 -24.28 13.52
CA ASP A 232 4.58 -23.84 14.60
C ASP A 232 3.26 -24.63 14.56
N PRO A 233 2.88 -25.36 15.64
CA PRO A 233 1.63 -26.11 15.69
C PRO A 233 0.40 -25.27 15.41
N SER A 234 0.38 -24.01 15.84
CA SER A 234 -0.76 -23.10 15.61
C SER A 234 -0.96 -22.77 14.13
N ALA A 235 0.07 -22.92 13.30
CA ALA A 235 -0.03 -22.73 11.86
C ALA A 235 -0.84 -23.85 11.18
N GLN A 236 -0.82 -25.08 11.72
CA GLN A 236 -1.45 -26.23 11.08
C GLN A 236 -2.98 -26.13 11.07
N GLU A 237 -3.55 -25.56 12.13
CA GLU A 237 -5.00 -25.40 12.29
C GLU A 237 -5.53 -24.08 11.68
N THR A 238 -4.63 -23.13 11.40
CA THR A 238 -5.03 -21.80 10.93
C THR A 238 -5.34 -21.81 9.43
N SER A 239 -6.48 -21.24 9.05
CA SER A 239 -6.84 -21.06 7.64
C SER A 239 -5.81 -20.18 6.91
N LYS A 240 -5.41 -20.59 5.70
CA LYS A 240 -4.42 -19.91 4.82
C LYS A 240 -4.95 -18.58 4.24
N LEU A 241 -5.22 -17.62 5.12
CA LEU A 241 -5.68 -16.27 4.80
C LEU A 241 -4.53 -15.25 4.92
N LYS A 242 -4.84 -13.97 4.68
CA LYS A 242 -3.86 -12.86 4.81
C LYS A 242 -3.08 -12.88 6.13
N THR A 243 -3.77 -13.07 7.26
CA THR A 243 -3.15 -13.07 8.59
C THR A 243 -2.14 -14.21 8.75
N TYR A 244 -2.46 -15.40 8.23
CA TYR A 244 -1.56 -16.55 8.19
C TYR A 244 -0.27 -16.22 7.42
N TYR A 245 -0.40 -15.75 6.18
CA TYR A 245 0.77 -15.46 5.35
C TYR A 245 1.60 -14.27 5.88
N LYS A 246 0.97 -13.23 6.41
CA LYS A 246 1.72 -12.12 7.04
C LYS A 246 2.47 -12.55 8.31
N LYS A 247 1.96 -13.53 9.07
CA LYS A 247 2.61 -14.04 10.28
C LYS A 247 3.77 -14.97 9.95
N TYR A 248 3.57 -15.94 9.06
CA TYR A 248 4.52 -17.03 8.82
C TYR A 248 5.41 -16.83 7.58
N TYR A 249 4.95 -16.08 6.58
CA TYR A 249 5.62 -15.88 5.29
C TYR A 249 5.56 -14.41 4.83
N PRO A 250 6.00 -13.44 5.65
CA PRO A 250 5.82 -12.02 5.37
C PRO A 250 6.54 -11.57 4.10
N LYS A 251 7.68 -12.21 3.75
CA LYS A 251 8.48 -11.86 2.58
C LYS A 251 7.77 -12.28 1.30
N GLU A 252 7.29 -13.50 1.25
CA GLU A 252 6.62 -14.11 0.10
C GLU A 252 5.25 -13.45 -0.12
N TYR A 253 4.53 -13.15 0.97
CA TYR A 253 3.29 -12.37 0.87
C TYR A 253 3.54 -10.97 0.29
N ARG A 254 4.58 -10.29 0.79
CA ARG A 254 4.96 -8.97 0.25
C ARG A 254 5.37 -9.06 -1.21
N GLU A 255 6.08 -10.10 -1.61
CA GLU A 255 6.47 -10.34 -3.00
C GLU A 255 5.25 -10.45 -3.92
N VAL A 256 4.23 -11.23 -3.55
CA VAL A 256 2.98 -11.32 -4.32
C VAL A 256 2.31 -9.95 -4.47
N VAL A 257 2.25 -9.18 -3.38
CA VAL A 257 1.65 -7.83 -3.42
C VAL A 257 2.43 -6.90 -4.36
N LEU A 258 3.77 -6.93 -4.31
CA LEU A 258 4.61 -6.12 -5.19
C LEU A 258 4.50 -6.55 -6.65
N GLN A 259 4.57 -7.85 -6.95
CA GLN A 259 4.43 -8.35 -8.32
C GLN A 259 3.05 -8.04 -8.90
N LEU A 260 1.99 -8.13 -8.08
CA LEU A 260 0.64 -7.76 -8.52
C LEU A 260 0.54 -6.26 -8.82
N ASP A 261 1.09 -5.42 -7.95
CA ASP A 261 1.12 -3.97 -8.15
C ASP A 261 1.94 -3.59 -9.39
N ASP A 262 3.07 -4.26 -9.63
CA ASP A 262 3.91 -4.05 -10.81
C ASP A 262 3.25 -4.50 -12.12
N SER A 263 2.40 -5.53 -12.05
CA SER A 263 1.69 -6.09 -13.22
C SER A 263 0.52 -5.22 -13.69
N HIS A 264 -0.05 -4.40 -12.81
CA HIS A 264 -1.28 -3.65 -13.09
C HIS A 264 -1.14 -2.18 -12.68
N GLU A 265 -0.94 -1.31 -13.66
CA GLU A 265 -0.73 0.14 -13.45
C GLU A 265 -1.86 0.82 -12.67
N LEU A 266 -3.10 0.33 -12.79
CA LEU A 266 -4.25 0.84 -12.05
C LEU A 266 -4.14 0.66 -10.53
N LEU A 267 -3.47 -0.40 -10.08
CA LEU A 267 -3.16 -0.59 -8.66
C LEU A 267 -2.08 0.40 -8.21
N ARG A 268 -1.24 0.86 -9.15
CA ARG A 268 -0.13 1.76 -8.90
C ARG A 268 -0.53 3.20 -8.64
N LEU A 269 -1.74 3.59 -9.01
CA LEU A 269 -2.25 4.97 -8.90
C LEU A 269 -2.53 5.43 -7.46
N CYS A 270 -2.20 4.65 -6.43
CA CYS A 270 -2.65 4.90 -5.06
C CYS A 270 -1.54 4.73 -4.02
N ALA A 271 -1.88 5.10 -2.77
CA ALA A 271 -1.02 4.95 -1.60
C ALA A 271 -0.39 3.54 -1.53
N PRO A 272 0.80 3.40 -0.92
CA PRO A 272 1.70 2.26 -1.16
C PRO A 272 1.02 0.89 -1.02
N HIS A 273 0.75 0.28 -2.18
CA HIS A 273 0.27 -1.09 -2.40
C HIS A 273 -1.02 -1.52 -1.69
N TRP A 274 -1.78 -0.61 -1.07
CA TRP A 274 -2.94 -1.03 -0.27
C TRP A 274 -4.01 -1.71 -1.13
N LYS A 275 -4.23 -1.24 -2.37
CA LYS A 275 -5.19 -1.86 -3.31
C LYS A 275 -4.74 -3.27 -3.68
N ALA A 276 -3.46 -3.45 -4.02
CA ALA A 276 -2.89 -4.76 -4.30
C ALA A 276 -3.01 -5.71 -3.10
N ASP A 277 -2.66 -5.25 -1.89
CA ASP A 277 -2.80 -6.03 -0.64
C ASP A 277 -4.26 -6.45 -0.38
N HIS A 278 -5.23 -5.58 -0.63
CA HIS A 278 -6.65 -5.90 -0.51
C HIS A 278 -7.15 -6.86 -1.60
N VAL A 279 -6.67 -6.75 -2.84
CA VAL A 279 -6.99 -7.71 -3.90
C VAL A 279 -6.48 -9.10 -3.53
N VAL A 280 -5.22 -9.21 -3.10
CA VAL A 280 -4.64 -10.48 -2.64
C VAL A 280 -5.46 -11.08 -1.49
N GLN A 281 -5.85 -10.25 -0.52
CA GLN A 281 -6.72 -10.68 0.59
C GLN A 281 -8.07 -11.24 0.11
N SER A 282 -8.74 -10.55 -0.82
CA SER A 282 -10.02 -10.96 -1.38
C SER A 282 -9.90 -12.30 -2.11
N VAL A 283 -8.86 -12.46 -2.93
CA VAL A 283 -8.62 -13.71 -3.67
C VAL A 283 -8.30 -14.88 -2.73
N LEU A 284 -7.47 -14.68 -1.71
CA LEU A 284 -7.22 -15.69 -0.67
C LEU A 284 -8.51 -16.12 0.04
N THR A 285 -9.37 -15.15 0.38
CA THR A 285 -10.65 -15.43 1.04
C THR A 285 -11.60 -16.23 0.15
N ALA A 286 -11.65 -15.90 -1.14
CA ALA A 286 -12.45 -16.61 -2.13
C ALA A 286 -11.92 -18.05 -2.36
N MET A 287 -10.60 -18.22 -2.46
CA MET A 287 -9.97 -19.54 -2.59
C MET A 287 -10.20 -20.44 -1.37
N ALA A 288 -10.22 -19.87 -0.16
CA ALA A 288 -10.54 -20.62 1.06
C ALA A 288 -12.02 -21.02 1.16
N ASN A 289 -12.93 -20.33 0.45
CA ASN A 289 -14.38 -20.55 0.54
C ASN A 289 -15.02 -20.75 -0.85
N PRO A 290 -14.64 -21.79 -1.61
CA PRO A 290 -15.09 -21.98 -3.00
C PRO A 290 -16.61 -22.22 -3.12
N LYS A 291 -17.27 -22.63 -2.03
CA LYS A 291 -18.73 -22.91 -1.99
C LYS A 291 -19.61 -21.65 -2.11
N LYS A 292 -19.01 -20.46 -2.05
CA LYS A 292 -19.67 -19.18 -2.33
C LYS A 292 -19.10 -18.69 -3.66
N GLY A 293 -19.78 -19.00 -4.77
CA GLY A 293 -19.32 -18.62 -6.11
C GLY A 293 -19.05 -17.11 -6.27
N PRO A 294 -18.35 -16.69 -7.33
CA PRO A 294 -17.83 -15.32 -7.49
C PRO A 294 -18.91 -14.22 -7.53
N GLU A 295 -20.17 -14.54 -7.82
CA GLU A 295 -21.31 -13.61 -7.69
C GLU A 295 -21.69 -13.30 -6.23
N ALA A 296 -21.31 -14.14 -5.27
CA ALA A 296 -21.72 -14.00 -3.88
C ALA A 296 -20.94 -12.91 -3.13
N SER A 297 -19.79 -12.46 -3.62
CA SER A 297 -19.05 -11.34 -3.00
C SER A 297 -19.71 -9.99 -3.24
N GLU A 298 -20.44 -9.82 -4.35
CA GLU A 298 -21.21 -8.61 -4.62
C GLU A 298 -22.60 -8.67 -3.97
N GLN A 299 -23.19 -9.87 -3.88
CA GLN A 299 -24.49 -10.11 -3.24
C GLN A 299 -24.44 -10.29 -1.71
N GLN A 300 -23.27 -10.49 -1.08
CA GLN A 300 -23.16 -10.60 0.38
C GLN A 300 -23.47 -9.30 1.13
N SER A 301 -23.44 -8.15 0.44
CA SER A 301 -23.92 -6.87 0.97
C SER A 301 -25.44 -6.77 1.02
N ALA A 302 -26.17 -7.56 0.23
CA ALA A 302 -27.62 -7.41 0.06
C ALA A 302 -28.47 -8.43 0.84
N LYS A 303 -27.90 -9.56 1.30
CA LYS A 303 -28.69 -10.70 1.79
C LYS A 303 -28.64 -10.97 3.30
N ARG A 304 -28.21 -10.00 4.13
CA ARG A 304 -28.21 -10.12 5.60
C ARG A 304 -29.25 -9.26 6.34
N GLY A 305 -30.19 -8.66 5.61
CA GLY A 305 -31.33 -7.94 6.20
C GLY A 305 -32.66 -8.59 5.87
N ARG A 306 -32.89 -9.86 6.25
CA ARG A 306 -34.25 -10.42 6.31
C ARG A 306 -34.31 -11.66 7.22
N THR A 307 -34.57 -11.38 8.49
CA THR A 307 -35.21 -12.25 9.50
C THR A 307 -36.17 -11.28 10.19
N GLU A 308 -37.39 -11.15 9.67
CA GLU A 308 -38.58 -11.80 10.23
C GLU A 308 -38.79 -11.42 11.70
N ASP A 309 -39.62 -10.41 11.92
CA ASP A 309 -40.52 -10.36 13.07
C ASP A 309 -41.94 -10.37 12.51
N SER A 310 -42.57 -11.54 12.60
CA SER A 310 -44.01 -11.68 12.69
C SER A 310 -44.31 -11.91 14.17
N GLU A 311 -44.88 -10.92 14.83
CA GLU A 311 -45.60 -11.13 16.08
C GLU A 311 -46.99 -10.51 15.94
N GLU A 312 -47.91 -11.40 15.57
CA GLU A 312 -49.24 -11.59 16.13
C GLU A 312 -49.68 -10.57 17.21
N VAL A 313 -50.67 -9.73 16.88
CA VAL A 313 -51.61 -9.22 17.88
C VAL A 313 -53.02 -9.34 17.33
N ALA A 314 -53.77 -10.23 17.97
CA ALA A 314 -55.18 -10.44 17.74
C ALA A 314 -56.04 -9.28 18.25
N SER A 315 -57.24 -9.20 17.67
CA SER A 315 -58.48 -8.70 18.29
C SER A 315 -58.65 -7.19 18.41
N THR A 316 -59.53 -6.62 17.57
CA THR A 316 -60.84 -6.09 18.00
C THR A 316 -61.73 -5.87 16.79
N GLN A 317 -62.87 -6.53 16.76
CA GLN A 317 -63.99 -6.26 15.85
C GLN A 317 -64.68 -4.94 16.24
N ALA A 318 -65.03 -4.10 15.26
CA ALA A 318 -66.20 -3.23 15.34
C ALA A 318 -66.67 -2.82 13.94
N THR A 319 -67.71 -3.51 13.51
CA THR A 319 -68.80 -3.12 12.60
C THR A 319 -69.08 -1.62 12.47
N VAL A 320 -69.35 -1.16 11.23
CA VAL A 320 -70.41 -0.20 10.75
C VAL A 320 -69.98 0.18 9.31
N ALA A 321 -70.53 -0.38 8.24
CA ALA A 321 -71.85 -0.16 7.61
C ALA A 321 -72.01 1.20 6.86
N GLY A 322 -72.45 1.10 5.60
CA GLY A 322 -72.91 2.21 4.74
C GLY A 322 -71.78 2.80 3.89
N GLY A 323 -71.83 2.85 2.57
CA GLY A 323 -72.94 3.12 1.66
C GLY A 323 -72.35 4.06 0.61
N ALA A 324 -72.24 3.62 -0.65
CA ALA A 324 -73.11 4.05 -1.73
C ALA A 324 -72.76 5.42 -2.34
N ILE A 325 -72.38 5.37 -3.62
CA ILE A 325 -72.89 6.22 -4.72
C ILE A 325 -72.68 7.74 -4.57
N HIS A 326 -71.74 8.33 -5.30
CA HIS A 326 -71.96 8.94 -6.63
C HIS A 326 -70.65 9.45 -7.25
#